data_AF-A0A5E9AYJ4-F1
#
_entry.id   AF-A0A5E9AYJ4-F1
#
_cell.length_a   1.000
_cell.length_b   1.000
_cell.length_c   1.000
_cell.angle_alpha   90.00
_cell.angle_beta   90.00
_cell.angle_gamma   90.00
#
_symmetry.space_group_name_H-M   'P 1'
#
loop_
_entity.id
_entity.type
_entity.pdbx_description
1 polymer ?
#
loop_
_entity_poly.entity_id
_entity_poly.type
_entity_poly.pdbx_seq_one_letter_code
_entity_poly.pdbx_strand_id
1 'polypeptide(L)' 'MTDTFKAILVSRDAEKKQSVDVVDLAEADLMEGDVTVAVEATTVNYKDGLAITGKAPVVRRWPLVPGIDFADTPAI' A
#
# COMPACT_ATOMS: atom_id res chain seq x y z
N MET A 1 -2.03 12.85 -18.65
CA MET A 1 -0.82 12.03 -18.54
C MET A 1 -1.05 11.17 -17.32
N THR A 2 -1.00 9.85 -17.47
CA THR A 2 -1.28 8.94 -16.35
C THR A 2 -0.01 8.86 -15.53
N ASP A 3 0.15 9.78 -14.59
CA ASP A 3 1.31 9.78 -13.72
C ASP A 3 1.21 8.56 -12.80
N THR A 4 2.07 7.58 -13.05
CA THR A 4 2.16 6.37 -12.23
C THR A 4 3.16 6.57 -11.11
N PHE A 5 2.91 5.97 -9.96
CA PHE A 5 3.80 5.96 -8.80
C PHE A 5 4.13 4.55 -8.36
N LYS A 6 5.29 4.39 -7.69
CA LYS A 6 5.72 3.10 -7.15
C LYS A 6 4.98 2.80 -5.85
N ALA A 7 4.51 1.56 -5.71
CA ALA A 7 3.90 1.07 -4.48
C ALA A 7 4.39 -0.35 -4.16
N ILE A 8 4.48 -0.66 -2.86
CA ILE A 8 4.57 -2.04 -2.41
C ILE A 8 3.15 -2.59 -2.39
N LEU A 9 2.87 -3.62 -3.16
CA LEU A 9 1.54 -4.24 -3.22
C LEU A 9 1.59 -5.64 -2.63
N VAL A 10 0.74 -5.86 -1.63
CA VAL A 10 0.50 -7.16 -1.03
C VAL A 10 -0.76 -7.73 -1.65
N SER A 11 -0.61 -8.80 -2.44
CA SER A 11 -1.69 -9.47 -3.18
C SER A 11 -1.87 -10.91 -2.73
N ARG A 12 -3.04 -11.46 -3.03
CA ARG A 12 -3.37 -12.86 -2.75
C ARG A 12 -4.07 -13.48 -3.96
N ASP A 13 -3.56 -14.62 -4.40
CA ASP A 13 -4.11 -15.35 -5.54
C ASP A 13 -5.34 -16.20 -5.17
N ALA A 14 -5.88 -16.92 -6.15
CA ALA A 14 -7.01 -17.83 -5.99
C ALA A 14 -6.70 -19.00 -5.03
N GLU A 15 -5.43 -19.40 -4.89
CA GLU A 15 -4.95 -20.45 -3.98
C GLU A 15 -4.69 -19.93 -2.56
N LYS A 16 -5.03 -18.66 -2.29
CA LYS A 16 -4.79 -17.95 -1.03
C LYS A 16 -3.31 -17.75 -0.70
N LYS A 17 -2.41 -17.89 -1.68
CA LYS A 17 -0.99 -17.60 -1.50
C LYS A 17 -0.77 -16.10 -1.61
N GLN A 18 -0.04 -15.56 -0.64
CA GLN A 18 0.34 -14.16 -0.61
C GLN A 18 1.60 -13.91 -1.45
N SER A 19 1.63 -12.79 -2.17
CA SER A 19 2.81 -12.23 -2.83
C SER A 19 3.01 -10.77 -2.43
N VAL A 20 4.24 -10.27 -2.57
CA VAL A 20 4.60 -8.88 -2.33
C VAL A 20 5.49 -8.41 -3.47
N ASP A 21 5.05 -7.37 -4.15
CA ASP A 21 5.69 -6.88 -5.36
C ASP A 21 5.80 -5.35 -5.31
N VAL A 22 6.86 -4.78 -5.89
CA VAL A 22 6.93 -3.34 -6.15
C VAL A 22 6.32 -3.11 -7.54
N VAL A 23 5.23 -2.38 -7.60
CA VAL A 23 4.43 -2.16 -8.81
C VAL A 23 4.32 -0.67 -9.13
N ASP A 24 3.97 -0.34 -10.37
CA ASP A 24 3.51 0.99 -10.77
C ASP A 24 1.98 1.03 -10.68
N LEU A 25 1.43 1.99 -9.94
CA LEU A 25 -0.01 2.26 -9.86
C LEU A 25 -0.32 3.63 -10.44
N ALA A 26 -1.50 3.80 -11.01
CA ALA A 26 -2.08 5.08 -11.37
C ALA A 26 -3.03 5.58 -10.27
N GLU A 27 -3.40 6.87 -10.30
CA GLU A 27 -4.44 7.41 -9.42
C GLU A 27 -5.77 6.65 -9.53
N ALA A 28 -6.10 6.13 -10.72
CA ALA A 28 -7.31 5.33 -10.95
C ALA A 28 -7.30 3.97 -10.23
N ASP A 29 -6.13 3.50 -9.79
CA ASP A 29 -5.99 2.26 -9.01
C ASP A 29 -6.16 2.51 -7.49
N LEU A 30 -6.22 3.77 -7.06
CA LEU A 30 -6.46 4.12 -5.67
C LEU A 30 -7.90 3.75 -5.26
N MET A 31 -8.05 3.44 -3.98
CA MET A 31 -9.39 3.29 -3.40
C MET A 31 -10.13 4.64 -3.39
N GLU A 32 -11.46 4.59 -3.46
CA GLU A 32 -12.29 5.78 -3.27
C GLU A 32 -12.00 6.45 -1.92
N GLY A 33 -11.92 7.77 -1.95
CA GLY A 33 -11.69 8.62 -0.79
C GLY A 33 -11.85 10.10 -1.14
N ASP A 34 -11.99 10.94 -0.12
CA ASP A 34 -12.25 12.37 -0.30
C ASP A 34 -10.97 13.19 -0.54
N VAL A 35 -9.81 12.63 -0.16
CA VAL A 35 -8.51 13.31 -0.18
C VAL A 35 -7.45 12.37 -0.71
N THR A 36 -6.72 12.84 -1.72
CA THR A 36 -5.50 12.20 -2.22
C THR A 36 -4.29 12.93 -1.65
N VAL A 37 -3.33 12.18 -1.10
CA VAL A 37 -2.11 12.72 -0.48
C VAL A 37 -0.89 12.17 -1.20
N ALA A 38 0.03 13.06 -1.57
CA ALA A 38 1.35 12.67 -2.07
C ALA A 38 2.28 12.41 -0.86
N VAL A 39 2.51 11.12 -0.58
CA VAL A 39 3.32 10.71 0.58
C VAL A 39 4.81 10.96 0.32
N GLU A 40 5.47 11.68 1.23
CA GLU A 40 6.91 11.95 1.15
C GLU A 40 7.73 10.98 2.01
N ALA A 41 7.18 10.59 3.15
CA ALA A 41 7.83 9.66 4.06
C ALA A 41 6.81 8.79 4.81
N THR A 42 7.29 7.65 5.29
CA THR A 42 6.54 6.72 6.15
C THR A 42 7.51 6.02 7.09
N THR A 43 7.00 5.21 8.02
CA THR A 43 7.78 4.39 8.93
C THR A 43 7.62 2.91 8.58
N VAL A 44 8.46 2.06 9.16
CA VAL A 44 8.29 0.60 9.10
C VAL A 44 8.06 0.08 10.51
N ASN A 45 6.83 -0.37 10.79
CA ASN A 45 6.46 -0.95 12.06
C ASN A 45 6.50 -2.48 11.99
N TYR A 46 6.51 -3.13 13.17
CA TYR A 46 6.39 -4.59 13.27
C TYR A 46 5.12 -5.11 12.58
N LYS A 47 4.03 -4.33 12.64
CA LYS A 47 2.75 -4.66 12.01
C LYS A 47 2.84 -4.68 10.48
N ASP A 48 3.64 -3.81 9.89
CA ASP A 48 3.89 -3.79 8.44
C ASP A 48 4.68 -5.05 8.04
N GLY A 49 5.69 -5.41 8.84
CA GLY A 49 6.42 -6.67 8.66
C GLY A 49 5.51 -7.90 8.73
N LEU A 50 4.54 -7.93 9.65
CA LEU A 50 3.54 -9.01 9.73
C LEU A 50 2.63 -9.05 8.50
N ALA A 51 2.20 -7.88 7.99
CA ALA A 51 1.40 -7.77 6.78
C ALA A 51 2.16 -8.25 5.55
N ILE A 52 3.42 -7.82 5.37
CA ILE A 52 4.28 -8.17 4.23
C ILE A 52 4.67 -9.66 4.25
N THR A 53 4.96 -10.22 5.41
CA THR A 53 5.41 -11.61 5.53
C THR A 53 4.26 -12.62 5.62
N GLY A 54 3.02 -12.16 5.80
CA GLY A 54 1.85 -13.03 5.98
C GLY A 54 1.86 -13.84 7.28
N LYS A 55 2.71 -13.47 8.25
CA LYS A 55 2.90 -14.22 9.51
C LYS A 55 1.76 -14.04 10.53
N ALA A 56 0.86 -13.08 10.30
CA ALA A 56 -0.31 -12.83 11.14
C ALA A 56 -1.46 -12.25 10.30
N PRO A 57 -2.74 -12.40 10.73
CA PRO A 57 -3.91 -11.93 9.99
C PRO A 57 -4.10 -10.41 10.09
N VAL A 58 -3.13 -9.64 9.58
CA VAL A 58 -3.17 -8.17 9.54
C VAL A 58 -3.98 -7.67 8.34
N VAL A 59 -3.79 -8.28 7.17
CA VAL A 59 -4.44 -7.90 5.91
C VAL A 59 -5.88 -8.44 5.86
N ARG A 60 -6.86 -7.55 5.74
CA ARG A 60 -8.30 -7.90 5.69
C ARG A 60 -8.93 -7.72 4.32
N ARG A 61 -8.39 -6.84 3.50
CA ARG A 61 -8.81 -6.56 2.11
C ARG A 61 -7.62 -6.77 1.19
N TRP A 62 -7.88 -7.33 0.01
CA TRP A 62 -6.86 -7.63 -1.00
C TRP A 62 -7.26 -6.97 -2.33
N PRO A 63 -6.30 -6.45 -3.11
CA PRO A 63 -4.90 -6.20 -2.72
C PRO A 63 -4.80 -5.05 -1.69
N LEU A 64 -3.63 -4.89 -1.06
CA LEU A 64 -3.36 -3.86 -0.06
C LEU A 64 -1.96 -3.24 -0.29
N VAL A 65 -1.87 -1.91 -0.25
CA VAL A 65 -0.59 -1.21 -0.04
C VAL A 65 -0.35 -1.12 1.47
N PRO A 66 0.70 -1.77 2.03
CA PRO A 66 0.97 -1.74 3.45
C PRO A 66 1.62 -0.42 3.87
N GLY A 67 1.54 -0.09 5.16
CA GLY A 67 1.96 1.19 5.73
C GLY A 67 0.80 1.80 6.52
N ILE A 68 0.99 1.94 7.83
CA ILE A 68 -0.02 2.54 8.73
C ILE A 68 0.24 4.03 9.00
N ASP A 69 1.47 4.48 8.78
CA ASP A 69 1.88 5.86 9.00
C ASP A 69 2.21 6.53 7.66
N PHE A 70 2.00 7.83 7.56
CA PHE A 70 2.52 8.64 6.45
C PHE A 70 2.83 10.05 6.94
N ALA A 71 3.72 10.73 6.23
CA ALA A 71 4.00 12.14 6.37
C ALA A 71 4.07 12.77 4.97
N ASP A 72 3.41 13.91 4.84
CA ASP A 72 3.40 14.76 3.66
C ASP A 72 3.76 16.19 4.07
N THR A 73 4.21 16.98 3.09
CA THR A 73 4.37 18.42 3.28
C THR A 73 3.07 19.12 2.84
N PRO A 74 2.44 19.95 3.70
CA PRO A 74 1.27 20.69 3.30
C PRO A 74 1.61 21.66 2.16
N ALA A 75 0.79 21.66 1.11
CA ALA A 75 0.88 22.67 0.06
C ALA A 75 0.56 24.05 0.65
N ILE A 76 1.51 24.98 0.56
CA ILE A 76 1.34 26.41 0.95
C ILE A 76 0.90 27.20 -0.28
#